data_AF-A0A8C2CL80-F1
#
_entry.id   AF-A0A8C2CL80-F1
#
_cell.length_a   1.000
_cell.length_b   1.000
_cell.length_c   1.000
_cell.angle_alpha   90.00
_cell.angle_beta   90.00
_cell.angle_gamma   90.00
#
_symmetry.space_group_name_H-M   'P 1'
#
loop_
_entity.id
_entity.type
_entity.pdbx_description
1 polymer ?
#
loop_
_entity_poly.entity_id
_entity_poly.type
_entity_poly.pdbx_seq_one_letter_code
_entity_poly.pdbx_strand_id
1 'polypeptide(L)'
;MSDECRVSLLGLIFLSSLLTGISGVNETQVFISSGENVRLPCNNTLHDCTSTTWLYNNRFRHSATVELIGLGIKNKNTESHERLSLGSDCSLNIRNISTEDYGLYSCQQWTGVNRDQQQGPDARVFLHVLHVSSSQTEISAGLSVTLFCQLYSYPPVSCDDHC
;
A
#
# COMPACT_ATOMS: atom_id res chain seq x y z
N MET A 1 22.98 47.71 5.21
CA MET A 1 23.22 46.44 4.47
C MET A 1 22.91 45.17 5.27
N SER A 2 22.27 45.23 6.45
CA SER A 2 21.86 44.02 7.20
C SER A 2 20.35 43.79 7.28
N ASP A 3 19.53 44.83 7.06
CA ASP A 3 18.06 44.70 7.16
C ASP A 3 17.41 44.25 5.85
N GLU A 4 17.97 44.60 4.69
CA GLU A 4 17.45 44.21 3.38
C GLU A 4 17.53 42.68 3.14
N CYS A 5 18.59 42.03 3.64
CA CYS A 5 18.74 40.57 3.54
C CYS A 5 17.76 39.82 4.44
N ARG A 6 17.38 40.36 5.61
CA ARG A 6 16.43 39.70 6.53
C ARG A 6 15.01 39.73 5.98
N VAL A 7 14.60 40.83 5.34
CA VAL A 7 13.29 40.93 4.69
C VAL A 7 13.19 39.98 3.48
N SER A 8 14.27 39.83 2.71
CA SER A 8 14.32 38.87 1.60
C SER A 8 14.26 37.41 2.06
N LEU A 9 14.95 37.05 3.16
CA LEU A 9 14.91 35.70 3.73
C LEU A 9 13.53 35.36 4.30
N LEU A 10 12.88 36.30 4.99
CA LEU A 10 11.52 36.11 5.52
C LEU A 10 10.51 35.96 4.38
N GLY A 11 10.63 36.75 3.32
CA GLY A 11 9.79 36.62 2.12
C GLY A 11 9.96 35.28 1.40
N LEU A 12 11.20 34.76 1.33
CA LEU A 12 11.48 33.43 0.77
C LEU A 12 10.93 32.30 1.65
N ILE A 13 11.00 32.41 2.97
CA ILE A 13 10.42 31.42 3.91
C ILE A 13 8.88 31.41 3.81
N PHE A 14 8.26 32.58 3.63
CA PHE A 14 6.82 32.68 3.36
C PHE A 14 6.45 32.10 1.98
N LEU A 15 7.23 32.34 0.93
CA LEU A 15 6.98 31.70 -0.38
C LEU A 15 7.18 30.17 -0.34
N SER A 16 8.19 29.68 0.38
CA SER A 16 8.44 28.24 0.49
C SER A 16 7.36 27.50 1.28
N SER A 17 6.68 28.19 2.22
CA SER A 17 5.57 27.62 2.98
C SER A 17 4.25 27.60 2.22
N LEU A 18 4.10 28.40 1.14
CA LEU A 18 2.97 28.29 0.21
C LEU A 18 3.15 27.18 -0.85
N LEU A 19 4.35 26.62 -0.99
CA LEU A 19 4.69 25.60 -1.99
C LEU A 19 4.54 24.15 -1.50
N THR A 20 3.97 23.90 -0.32
CA THR A 20 3.42 22.58 -0.01
C THR A 20 2.11 22.41 -0.77
N GLY A 21 2.23 22.26 -2.10
CA GLY A 21 1.18 21.66 -2.89
C GLY A 21 0.96 20.25 -2.38
N ILE A 22 -0.10 20.04 -1.59
CA ILE A 22 -0.63 18.70 -1.32
C ILE A 22 -1.18 18.22 -2.65
N SER A 23 -0.32 17.61 -3.47
CA SER A 23 -0.76 16.83 -4.62
C SER A 23 -1.54 15.64 -4.06
N GLY A 24 -2.86 15.80 -4.03
CA GLY A 24 -3.80 14.84 -3.48
C GLY A 24 -3.85 13.54 -4.28
N VAL A 25 -3.00 12.59 -3.91
CA VAL A 25 -3.28 11.15 -3.85
C VAL A 25 -2.36 10.61 -2.74
N ASN A 26 -2.93 10.10 -1.63
CA ASN A 26 -2.12 9.47 -0.58
C ASN A 26 -1.70 8.07 -1.04
N GLU A 27 -0.66 8.00 -1.87
CA GLU A 27 -0.08 6.74 -2.35
C GLU A 27 0.90 6.19 -1.30
N THR A 28 0.53 5.08 -0.68
CA THR A 28 1.35 4.41 0.34
C THR A 28 2.11 3.25 -0.29
N GLN A 29 3.41 3.18 -0.06
CA GLN A 29 4.26 2.07 -0.49
C GLN A 29 4.49 1.14 0.69
N VAL A 30 4.19 -0.15 0.54
CA VAL A 30 4.38 -1.16 1.60
C VAL A 30 5.28 -2.26 1.08
N PHE A 31 6.37 -2.53 1.78
CA PHE A 31 7.30 -3.62 1.50
C PHE A 31 7.16 -4.66 2.61
N ILE A 32 6.99 -5.93 2.23
CA ILE A 32 6.81 -7.03 3.18
C ILE A 32 7.52 -8.28 2.68
N SER A 33 7.99 -9.14 3.58
CA SER A 33 8.55 -10.44 3.19
C SER A 33 7.44 -11.47 2.97
N SER A 34 7.61 -12.36 2.00
CA SER A 34 6.71 -13.51 1.83
C SER A 34 6.65 -14.36 3.10
N GLY A 35 5.45 -14.79 3.48
CA GLY A 35 5.16 -15.54 4.71
C GLY A 35 4.73 -14.65 5.88
N GLU A 36 4.98 -13.34 5.83
CA GLU A 36 4.59 -12.41 6.89
C GLU A 36 3.12 -11.98 6.79
N ASN A 37 2.61 -11.33 7.84
CA ASN A 37 1.29 -10.71 7.86
C ASN A 37 1.45 -9.21 7.62
N VAL A 38 0.59 -8.62 6.78
CA VAL A 38 0.62 -7.19 6.49
C VAL A 38 -0.68 -6.51 6.91
N ARG A 39 -0.58 -5.23 7.24
CA ARG A 39 -1.69 -4.34 7.53
C ARG A 39 -1.61 -3.13 6.61
N LEU A 40 -2.57 -3.02 5.69
CA LEU A 40 -2.65 -1.93 4.72
C LEU A 40 -3.55 -0.82 5.30
N PRO A 41 -3.04 0.40 5.46
CA PRO A 41 -3.80 1.47 6.09
C PRO A 41 -4.99 1.89 5.20
N CYS A 42 -6.15 2.07 5.84
CA CYS A 42 -7.21 2.90 5.27
C CYS A 42 -7.30 4.17 6.11
N ASN A 43 -7.22 5.35 5.49
CA ASN A 43 -7.37 6.63 6.20
C ASN A 43 -8.85 6.91 6.49
N ASN A 44 -9.52 5.99 7.17
CA ASN A 44 -10.93 6.14 7.53
C ASN A 44 -11.08 6.96 8.81
N THR A 45 -12.10 7.82 8.82
CA THR A 45 -12.50 8.59 9.99
C THR A 45 -13.66 7.94 10.76
N LEU A 46 -14.31 6.91 10.20
CA LEU A 46 -15.47 6.23 10.77
C LEU A 46 -15.10 4.90 11.44
N HIS A 47 -15.70 4.61 12.60
CA HIS A 47 -15.27 3.50 13.47
C HIS A 47 -15.88 2.12 13.16
N ASP A 48 -16.88 2.00 12.28
CA ASP A 48 -17.64 0.75 12.07
C ASP A 48 -17.34 0.04 10.74
N CYS A 49 -16.51 0.62 9.88
CA CYS A 49 -16.13 0.12 8.55
C CYS A 49 -17.28 -0.18 7.58
N THR A 50 -18.54 0.13 7.93
CA THR A 50 -19.72 -0.12 7.09
C THR A 50 -19.75 0.76 5.84
N SER A 51 -18.87 1.75 5.78
CA SER A 51 -18.61 2.62 4.62
C SER A 51 -17.41 2.17 3.79
N THR A 52 -16.67 1.13 4.19
CA THR A 52 -15.34 0.83 3.65
C THR A 52 -15.41 -0.28 2.60
N THR A 53 -14.89 0.01 1.40
CA THR A 53 -14.68 -0.99 0.34
C THR A 53 -13.20 -1.12 0.05
N TRP A 54 -12.69 -2.35 -0.03
CA TRP A 54 -11.33 -2.66 -0.44
C TRP A 54 -11.34 -3.36 -1.79
N LEU A 55 -10.62 -2.79 -2.75
CA LEU A 55 -10.43 -3.32 -4.09
C LEU A 55 -8.97 -3.75 -4.27
N TYR A 56 -8.76 -4.88 -4.95
CA TYR A 56 -7.45 -5.35 -5.39
C TYR A 56 -7.34 -5.31 -6.90
N ASN A 57 -6.22 -4.84 -7.40
CA ASN A 57 -5.93 -4.79 -8.82
C ASN A 57 -4.45 -5.08 -9.10
N ASN A 58 -4.20 -6.06 -9.96
CA ASN A 58 -2.88 -6.29 -10.55
C ASN A 58 -3.00 -6.38 -12.08
N ARG A 59 -2.89 -5.21 -12.73
CA ARG A 59 -3.02 -5.10 -14.20
C ARG A 59 -1.97 -5.90 -14.97
N PHE A 60 -0.78 -6.11 -14.39
CA PHE A 60 0.31 -6.83 -15.06
C PHE A 60 0.06 -8.33 -15.16
N ARG A 61 -0.86 -8.85 -14.35
CA ARG A 61 -1.38 -10.21 -14.48
C ARG A 61 -2.63 -10.30 -15.35
N HIS A 62 -3.01 -9.22 -16.05
CA HIS A 62 -4.26 -9.10 -16.83
C HIS A 62 -5.53 -9.47 -16.02
N SER A 63 -5.47 -9.28 -14.70
CA SER A 63 -6.58 -9.60 -13.80
C SER A 63 -7.59 -8.45 -13.75
N ALA A 64 -8.88 -8.79 -13.71
CA ALA A 64 -9.93 -7.83 -13.41
C ALA A 64 -9.78 -7.30 -11.98
N THR A 65 -10.25 -6.09 -11.70
CA THR A 65 -10.32 -5.58 -10.33
C THR A 65 -11.24 -6.49 -9.50
N VAL A 66 -10.77 -6.89 -8.33
CA VAL A 66 -11.49 -7.77 -7.41
C VAL A 66 -11.91 -6.97 -6.18
N GLU A 67 -13.20 -7.03 -5.83
CA GLU A 67 -13.67 -6.53 -4.53
C GLU A 67 -13.34 -7.56 -3.45
N LEU A 68 -12.48 -7.18 -2.51
CA LEU A 68 -12.08 -8.02 -1.38
C LEU A 68 -13.04 -7.85 -0.20
N ILE A 69 -13.42 -6.61 0.09
CA ILE A 69 -14.37 -6.21 1.12
C ILE A 69 -15.32 -5.20 0.48
N GLY A 70 -16.63 -5.42 0.52
CA GLY A 70 -17.65 -4.46 0.10
C GLY A 70 -18.42 -3.92 1.29
N LEU A 71 -18.38 -2.61 1.54
CA LEU A 71 -19.09 -1.94 2.65
C LEU A 71 -18.87 -2.63 4.02
N GLY A 72 -17.61 -2.99 4.31
CA GLY A 72 -17.21 -3.69 5.54
C GLY A 72 -17.45 -5.20 5.53
N ILE A 73 -18.11 -5.73 4.50
CA ILE A 73 -18.44 -7.15 4.38
C ILE A 73 -17.41 -7.86 3.51
N LYS A 74 -16.78 -8.89 4.07
CA LYS A 74 -15.79 -9.69 3.34
C LYS A 74 -16.42 -10.48 2.19
N ASN A 75 -15.86 -10.32 0.99
CA ASN A 75 -16.21 -11.15 -0.15
C ASN A 75 -15.67 -12.57 0.04
N LYS A 76 -16.54 -13.57 0.04
CA LYS A 76 -16.18 -14.97 0.26
C LYS A 76 -15.85 -15.73 -1.03
N ASN A 77 -16.03 -15.11 -2.19
CA ASN A 77 -15.82 -15.75 -3.49
C ASN A 77 -14.35 -15.68 -3.95
N THR A 78 -13.46 -15.12 -3.14
CA THR A 78 -12.03 -15.01 -3.44
C THR A 78 -11.23 -16.07 -2.69
N GLU A 79 -10.24 -16.68 -3.33
CA GLU A 79 -9.34 -17.66 -2.68
C GLU A 79 -8.64 -17.10 -1.44
N SER A 80 -8.36 -15.79 -1.41
CA SER A 80 -7.71 -15.13 -0.29
C SER A 80 -8.62 -14.85 0.91
N HIS A 81 -9.95 -15.07 0.82
CA HIS A 81 -10.90 -14.56 1.80
C HIS A 81 -10.64 -15.04 3.24
N GLU A 82 -10.14 -16.25 3.44
CA GLU A 82 -9.83 -16.76 4.78
C GLU A 82 -8.70 -15.98 5.46
N ARG A 83 -7.76 -15.44 4.67
CA ARG A 83 -6.59 -14.69 5.14
C ARG A 83 -6.90 -13.22 5.45
N LEU A 84 -8.02 -12.71 4.94
CA LEU A 84 -8.40 -11.30 5.06
C LEU A 84 -9.23 -10.99 6.32
N SER A 85 -8.94 -9.86 6.95
CA SER A 85 -9.75 -9.26 8.01
C SER A 85 -9.61 -7.73 8.04
N LEU A 86 -10.56 -7.03 8.66
CA LEU A 86 -10.46 -5.59 8.91
C LEU A 86 -10.00 -5.33 10.34
N GLY A 87 -9.13 -4.34 10.51
CA GLY A 87 -8.87 -3.71 11.81
C GLY A 87 -10.03 -2.80 12.24
N SER A 88 -10.02 -2.35 13.49
CA SER A 88 -11.01 -1.40 14.03
C SER A 88 -10.98 -0.02 13.38
N ASP A 89 -9.90 0.31 12.68
CA ASP A 89 -9.74 1.52 11.86
C ASP A 89 -9.94 1.23 10.36
N CYS A 90 -10.47 0.06 10.03
CA CYS A 90 -10.78 -0.36 8.66
C CYS A 90 -9.56 -0.58 7.76
N SER A 91 -8.36 -0.63 8.36
CA SER A 91 -7.16 -1.15 7.71
C SER A 91 -7.36 -2.61 7.31
N LEU A 92 -6.88 -3.00 6.13
CA LEU A 92 -6.96 -4.36 5.63
C LEU A 92 -5.78 -5.19 6.16
N ASN A 93 -6.07 -6.23 6.91
CA ASN A 93 -5.07 -7.21 7.32
C ASN A 93 -5.10 -8.40 6.36
N ILE A 94 -3.93 -8.78 5.87
CA ILE A 94 -3.72 -9.96 5.01
C ILE A 94 -2.72 -10.86 5.70
N ARG A 95 -3.13 -12.08 6.03
CA ARG A 95 -2.25 -13.08 6.65
C ARG A 95 -1.46 -13.87 5.61
N ASN A 96 -0.26 -14.29 5.97
CA ASN A 96 0.60 -15.18 5.19
C ASN A 96 0.74 -14.72 3.72
N ILE A 97 1.43 -13.60 3.53
CA ILE A 97 1.63 -12.99 2.22
C ILE A 97 2.41 -13.90 1.28
N SER A 98 1.93 -14.04 0.05
CA SER A 98 2.61 -14.73 -1.04
C SER A 98 3.17 -13.74 -2.07
N THR A 99 4.04 -14.23 -2.95
CA THR A 99 4.53 -13.47 -4.12
C THR A 99 3.44 -13.14 -5.13
N GLU A 100 2.21 -13.62 -4.93
CA GLU A 100 1.05 -13.36 -5.77
C GLU A 100 0.21 -12.18 -5.26
N ASP A 101 0.41 -11.79 -4.01
CA ASP A 101 -0.35 -10.73 -3.34
C ASP A 101 0.20 -9.31 -3.66
N TYR A 102 1.33 -9.16 -4.37
CA TYR A 102 1.80 -7.83 -4.79
C TYR A 102 0.80 -7.18 -5.76
N GLY A 103 0.61 -5.87 -5.65
CA GLY A 103 -0.37 -5.16 -6.47
C GLY A 103 -0.84 -3.85 -5.87
N LEU A 104 -1.86 -3.27 -6.49
CA LEU A 104 -2.54 -2.09 -5.99
C LEU A 104 -3.77 -2.49 -5.19
N TYR A 105 -3.83 -2.00 -3.96
CA TYR A 105 -4.98 -2.07 -3.08
C TYR A 105 -5.57 -0.67 -2.93
N SER A 106 -6.86 -0.51 -3.21
CA SER A 106 -7.57 0.76 -3.04
C SER A 106 -8.60 0.64 -1.93
N CYS A 107 -8.53 1.53 -0.94
CA CYS A 107 -9.58 1.71 0.05
C CYS A 107 -10.50 2.86 -0.38
N GLN A 108 -11.79 2.57 -0.52
CA GLN A 108 -12.85 3.52 -0.81
C GLN A 108 -13.74 3.74 0.40
N GLN A 109 -14.17 4.97 0.60
CA GLN A 109 -15.10 5.35 1.65
C GLN A 109 -16.39 5.89 1.05
N TRP A 110 -17.52 5.47 1.61
CA TRP A 110 -18.84 5.80 1.10
C TRP A 110 -19.71 6.50 2.16
N THR A 111 -20.37 7.56 1.71
CA THR A 111 -21.30 8.41 2.48
C THR A 111 -22.68 8.36 1.84
N GLY A 112 -23.63 9.07 2.45
CA GLY A 112 -25.05 8.97 2.10
C GLY A 112 -25.73 7.82 2.84
N VAL A 113 -27.04 7.94 3.04
CA VAL A 113 -27.86 6.92 3.73
C VAL A 113 -27.76 5.56 3.04
N ASN A 114 -27.61 5.58 1.71
CA ASN A 114 -27.53 4.37 0.87
C ASN A 114 -26.09 4.01 0.47
N ARG A 115 -25.06 4.66 1.04
CA ARG A 115 -23.63 4.45 0.67
C ARG A 115 -23.35 4.65 -0.83
N ASP A 116 -24.04 5.60 -1.45
CA ASP A 116 -24.01 5.88 -2.89
C ASP A 116 -23.05 7.02 -3.27
N GLN A 117 -22.49 7.74 -2.29
CA GLN A 117 -21.63 8.89 -2.52
C GLN A 117 -20.21 8.63 -2.03
N GLN A 118 -19.24 8.62 -2.93
CA GLN A 118 -17.85 8.40 -2.55
C GLN A 118 -17.30 9.60 -1.76
N GLN A 119 -16.71 9.33 -0.61
CA GLN A 119 -16.07 10.31 0.27
C GLN A 119 -14.61 10.50 -0.12
N GLY A 120 -14.35 11.49 -0.96
CA GLY A 120 -12.99 11.85 -1.36
C GLY A 120 -12.31 10.78 -2.23
N PRO A 121 -11.00 10.96 -2.51
CA PRO A 121 -10.24 10.02 -3.33
C PRO A 121 -9.93 8.73 -2.57
N ASP A 122 -9.73 7.64 -3.32
CA ASP A 122 -9.25 6.35 -2.80
C ASP A 122 -7.92 6.52 -2.05
N ALA A 123 -7.78 5.88 -0.89
CA ALA A 123 -6.46 5.63 -0.32
C ALA A 123 -5.82 4.47 -1.08
N ARG A 124 -4.67 4.71 -1.72
CA ARG A 124 -4.01 3.72 -2.58
C ARG A 124 -2.78 3.17 -1.89
N VAL A 125 -2.68 1.85 -1.84
CA VAL A 125 -1.56 1.13 -1.26
C VAL A 125 -0.94 0.22 -2.31
N PHE A 126 0.33 0.48 -2.62
CA PHE A 126 1.15 -0.33 -3.50
C PHE A 126 1.89 -1.34 -2.62
N LEU A 127 1.47 -2.60 -2.70
CA LEU A 127 2.08 -3.69 -1.95
C LEU A 127 3.17 -4.36 -2.79
N HIS A 128 4.39 -4.38 -2.25
CA HIS A 128 5.55 -5.06 -2.81
C HIS A 128 5.96 -6.21 -1.91
N VAL A 129 6.34 -7.34 -2.51
CA VAL A 129 6.66 -8.56 -1.78
C VAL A 129 8.11 -8.95 -2.05
N LEU A 130 8.91 -9.03 -0.99
CA LEU A 130 10.27 -9.55 -1.03
C LEU A 130 10.24 -11.05 -0.74
N HIS A 131 10.74 -11.84 -1.67
CA HIS A 131 10.96 -13.26 -1.50
C HIS A 131 12.45 -13.53 -1.36
N VAL A 132 12.84 -14.16 -0.26
CA VAL A 132 14.22 -14.59 0.00
C VAL A 132 14.25 -16.10 0.02
N SER A 133 15.08 -16.69 -0.83
CA SER A 133 15.39 -18.12 -0.83
C SER A 133 16.88 -18.35 -0.65
N SER A 134 17.26 -19.60 -0.39
CA SER A 134 18.63 -20.01 -0.13
C SER A 134 19.03 -21.14 -1.10
N SER A 135 20.31 -21.20 -1.46
CA SER A 135 20.87 -22.32 -2.21
C SER A 135 20.83 -23.64 -1.44
N GLN A 136 20.61 -23.59 -0.12
CA GLN A 136 20.53 -24.75 0.77
C GLN A 136 19.35 -24.61 1.73
N THR A 137 18.69 -25.74 2.04
CA THR A 137 17.57 -25.80 3.00
C THR A 137 18.02 -25.77 4.46
N GLU A 138 19.25 -26.18 4.74
CA GLU A 138 19.85 -26.16 6.07
C GLU A 138 21.18 -25.41 6.05
N ILE A 139 21.43 -24.61 7.08
CA ILE A 139 22.65 -23.81 7.21
C ILE A 139 23.57 -24.52 8.19
N SER A 140 24.71 -25.00 7.69
CA SER A 140 25.73 -25.66 8.51
C SER A 140 26.99 -24.80 8.60
N ALA A 141 27.62 -24.80 9.78
CA ALA A 141 28.86 -24.09 10.01
C ALA A 141 29.96 -24.60 9.06
N GLY A 142 30.71 -23.67 8.46
CA GLY A 142 31.78 -23.99 7.53
C GLY A 142 31.35 -24.21 6.08
N LEU A 143 30.06 -24.16 5.76
CA LEU A 143 29.55 -24.16 4.39
C LEU A 143 29.16 -22.75 3.95
N SER A 144 29.54 -22.38 2.72
CA SER A 144 29.07 -21.13 2.10
C SER A 144 27.61 -21.29 1.65
N VAL A 145 26.79 -20.29 1.97
CA VAL A 145 25.39 -20.22 1.55
C VAL A 145 25.19 -19.01 0.65
N THR A 146 24.41 -19.17 -0.42
CA THR A 146 24.00 -18.07 -1.30
C THR A 146 22.53 -17.80 -1.07
N LEU A 147 22.18 -16.55 -0.76
CA LEU A 147 20.80 -16.10 -0.66
C LEU A 147 20.37 -15.48 -1.99
N PHE A 148 19.17 -15.81 -2.44
CA PHE A 148 18.54 -15.22 -3.60
C PHE A 148 17.40 -14.32 -3.13
N CYS A 149 17.43 -13.06 -3.54
CA CYS A 149 16.41 -12.07 -3.20
C CYS A 149 15.68 -11.65 -4.47
N GLN A 150 14.35 -11.76 -4.46
CA GLN A 150 13.50 -11.32 -5.56
C GLN A 150 12.41 -10.39 -5.04
N LEU A 151 12.33 -9.20 -5.61
CA LEU A 151 11.30 -8.21 -5.29
C LEU A 151 10.18 -8.26 -6.35
N TYR A 152 8.97 -8.56 -5.90
CA TYR A 152 7.75 -8.45 -6.70
C TYR A 152 7.12 -7.10 -6.44
N SER A 153 7.15 -6.21 -7.44
CA SER A 153 6.77 -4.81 -7.30
C SER A 153 5.57 -4.41 -8.17
N TYR A 154 4.82 -3.42 -7.69
CA TYR A 154 3.72 -2.80 -8.44
C TYR A 154 3.78 -1.26 -8.35
N PRO A 155 3.80 -0.52 -9.47
CA PRO A 155 4.06 -1.03 -10.81
C PRO A 155 5.45 -1.71 -10.88
N PRO A 156 5.71 -2.61 -11.85
CA PRO A 156 7.01 -3.21 -12.04
C PRO A 156 8.05 -2.13 -12.18
N VAL A 157 9.05 -2.16 -11.29
CA VAL A 157 10.25 -1.35 -11.47
C VAL A 157 11.22 -2.13 -12.34
N SER A 158 11.79 -1.47 -13.37
CA SER A 158 13.01 -1.97 -13.97
C SER A 158 14.15 -1.71 -12.99
N CYS A 159 15.03 -2.69 -12.80
CA CYS A 159 16.38 -2.37 -12.36
C CYS A 159 17.01 -1.61 -13.53
N ASP A 160 16.99 -0.28 -13.48
CA ASP A 160 17.78 0.52 -14.39
C ASP A 160 19.25 0.24 -14.06
N ASP A 161 19.91 -0.54 -14.93
CA ASP A 161 21.37 -0.72 -14.96
C ASP A 161 22.03 0.58 -15.47
N HIS A 162 21.75 1.72 -14.82
CA HIS A 162 22.57 2.92 -15.00
C HIS A 162 23.91 2.67 -14.29
N CYS A 163 24.85 2.10 -15.04
CA CYS A 163 26.29 2.21 -14.81
C CYS A 163 26.75 3.66 -14.75
#